data_AF-A0A538FDF7-F1
#
_entry.id   AF-A0A538FDF7-F1
#
_cell.length_a   1.000
_cell.length_b   1.000
_cell.length_c   1.000
_cell.angle_alpha   90.00
_cell.angle_beta   90.00
_cell.angle_gamma   90.00
#
_symmetry.space_group_name_H-M   'P 1'
#
loop_
_entity.id
_entity.type
_entity.pdbx_description
1 polymer ?
#
loop_
_entity_poly.entity_id
_entity_poly.type
_entity_poly.pdbx_seq_one_letter_code
_entity_poly.pdbx_strand_id
1 'polypeptide(L)'
;PLRAGAKYREFGGSFIYPMGDELLTLGMVVGLDYRDVELSVHDLLQELKTHPLVRKLLDGGERIAWGAKTIPEGGFLSLPKRLHAPGLLLAGDGPGFVNVPALKGIHYAIETGALAAEAAFAVLQRGEAVGRRGALASYDEAVKQSFVWRDLEQVRNMRQAFGRGFWLGGALAGAMTASRGRFPPGDARTEPDAEQELIRTGRARRYPAPDGKLTFDKLSSVFLSGNKTRDDAPNHLRVQTRVAPELAELWARMCPAQVYEPQDGRVEVTASNCVQCGAITAKGGRLTPAEGGSGPEYKLT
;
A
#
# COMPACT_ATOMS: atom_id res chain seq x y z
N PRO A 1 17.83 3.23 0.20
CA PRO A 1 17.62 4.66 0.52
C PRO A 1 16.82 4.95 1.82
N LEU A 2 16.17 3.95 2.45
CA LEU A 2 15.46 4.15 3.72
C LEU A 2 16.40 4.30 4.93
N ARG A 3 16.00 5.10 5.92
CA ARG A 3 16.76 5.39 7.14
C ARG A 3 16.40 4.41 8.26
N ALA A 4 17.41 3.78 8.84
CA ALA A 4 17.25 2.75 9.87
C ALA A 4 16.76 3.25 11.25
N GLY A 5 16.86 4.55 11.53
CA GLY A 5 16.56 5.12 12.85
C GLY A 5 15.07 5.12 13.18
N ALA A 6 14.70 4.63 14.38
CA ALA A 6 13.32 4.51 14.83
C ALA A 6 12.53 5.83 14.75
N LYS A 7 13.19 6.97 14.99
CA LYS A 7 12.55 8.30 14.90
C LYS A 7 11.97 8.64 13.53
N TYR A 8 12.40 7.97 12.46
CA TYR A 8 11.91 8.23 11.10
C TYR A 8 10.72 7.34 10.75
N ARG A 9 10.63 6.16 11.38
CA ARG A 9 9.67 5.09 11.05
C ARG A 9 9.63 4.73 9.56
N GLU A 10 10.80 4.77 8.91
CA GLU A 10 10.91 4.35 7.51
C GLU A 10 11.04 2.82 7.44
N PHE A 11 9.95 2.16 7.05
CA PHE A 11 9.92 0.73 6.76
C PHE A 11 9.59 0.51 5.28
N GLY A 12 10.15 -0.54 4.69
CA GLY A 12 9.90 -0.89 3.30
C GLY A 12 11.14 -1.45 2.61
N GLY A 13 11.11 -1.45 1.28
CA GLY A 13 12.17 -2.05 0.48
C GLY A 13 11.90 -1.91 -1.01
N SER A 14 12.76 -2.51 -1.80
CA SER A 14 12.63 -2.53 -3.25
C SER A 14 12.45 -3.95 -3.76
N PHE A 15 11.82 -4.09 -4.93
CA PHE A 15 11.80 -5.34 -5.69
C PHE A 15 12.32 -5.08 -7.10
N ILE A 16 12.97 -6.10 -7.67
CA ILE A 16 13.41 -6.13 -9.07
C ILE A 16 13.16 -7.55 -9.56
N TYR A 17 12.24 -7.73 -10.51
CA TYR A 17 11.91 -9.02 -11.09
C TYR A 17 12.08 -8.99 -12.62
N PRO A 18 12.80 -9.95 -13.22
CA PRO A 18 12.80 -10.12 -14.67
C PRO A 18 11.42 -10.59 -15.14
N MET A 19 10.97 -10.09 -16.27
CA MET A 19 9.67 -10.36 -16.90
C MET A 19 9.90 -10.95 -18.30
N GLY A 20 10.63 -12.06 -18.37
CA GLY A 20 11.20 -12.60 -19.61
C GLY A 20 12.59 -12.03 -19.90
N ASP A 21 13.00 -12.09 -21.16
CA ASP A 21 14.38 -11.79 -21.56
C ASP A 21 14.66 -10.29 -21.72
N GLU A 22 13.65 -9.50 -22.08
CA GLU A 22 13.81 -8.08 -22.46
C GLU A 22 13.14 -7.09 -21.50
N LEU A 23 12.42 -7.58 -20.50
CA LEU A 23 11.67 -6.75 -19.56
C LEU A 23 12.08 -7.02 -18.12
N LEU A 24 12.01 -5.97 -17.31
CA LEU A 24 12.10 -6.07 -15.86
C LEU A 24 11.07 -5.15 -15.22
N THR A 25 10.56 -5.56 -14.07
CA THR A 25 9.79 -4.72 -13.18
C THR A 25 10.63 -4.36 -11.96
N LEU A 26 10.58 -3.09 -11.57
CA LEU A 26 11.30 -2.52 -10.44
C LEU A 26 10.32 -1.65 -9.67
N GLY A 27 10.35 -1.73 -8.34
CA GLY A 27 9.55 -0.84 -7.51
C GLY A 27 10.14 -0.57 -6.14
N MET A 28 9.54 0.41 -5.48
CA MET A 28 9.86 0.84 -4.12
C MET A 28 8.57 0.79 -3.29
N VAL A 29 8.66 0.18 -2.12
CA VAL A 29 7.60 0.08 -1.12
C VAL A 29 8.05 0.86 0.10
N VAL A 30 7.15 1.67 0.65
CA VAL A 30 7.37 2.39 1.91
C VAL A 30 6.09 2.32 2.72
N GLY A 31 6.20 1.87 3.96
CA GLY A 31 5.09 1.85 4.92
C GLY A 31 4.65 3.28 5.23
N LEU A 32 3.35 3.53 5.29
CA LEU A 32 2.82 4.88 5.45
C LEU A 32 2.94 5.41 6.89
N ASP A 33 3.51 4.68 7.85
CA ASP A 33 3.74 5.17 9.22
C ASP A 33 5.01 6.04 9.37
N TYR A 34 5.66 6.41 8.26
CA TYR A 34 6.80 7.34 8.29
C TYR A 34 6.39 8.73 8.80
N ARG A 35 7.34 9.40 9.46
CA ARG A 35 7.14 10.70 10.12
C ARG A 35 7.60 11.90 9.31
N ASP A 36 8.56 11.70 8.40
CA ASP A 36 9.16 12.81 7.66
C ASP A 36 8.23 13.31 6.55
N VAL A 37 7.78 14.56 6.65
CA VAL A 37 6.89 15.19 5.66
C VAL A 37 7.53 15.32 4.28
N GLU A 38 8.87 15.30 4.20
CA GLU A 38 9.62 15.39 2.95
C GLU A 38 9.87 14.02 2.29
N LEU A 39 9.44 12.91 2.90
CA LEU A 39 9.58 11.60 2.28
C LEU A 39 8.63 11.46 1.08
N SER A 40 9.19 11.06 -0.06
CA SER A 40 8.40 10.71 -1.25
C SER A 40 8.81 9.34 -1.77
N VAL A 41 7.88 8.39 -1.82
CA VAL A 41 8.13 7.05 -2.37
C VAL A 41 8.50 7.10 -3.86
N HIS A 42 7.94 8.07 -4.60
CA HIS A 42 8.32 8.32 -5.99
C HIS A 42 9.79 8.72 -6.11
N ASP A 43 10.22 9.69 -5.31
CA ASP A 43 11.60 10.18 -5.35
C ASP A 43 12.60 9.15 -4.81
N LEU A 44 12.19 8.31 -3.84
CA LEU A 44 12.98 7.17 -3.37
C LEU A 44 13.18 6.11 -4.46
N LEU A 45 12.17 5.87 -5.31
CA LEU A 45 12.33 5.01 -6.49
C LEU A 45 13.31 5.64 -7.49
N GLN A 46 13.28 6.96 -7.68
CA GLN A 46 14.27 7.64 -8.52
C GLN A 46 15.68 7.49 -7.94
N GLU A 47 15.84 7.70 -6.63
CA GLU A 47 17.10 7.54 -5.89
C GLU A 47 17.63 6.10 -6.02
N LEU A 48 16.78 5.09 -5.84
CA LEU A 48 17.13 3.68 -5.99
C LEU A 48 17.75 3.38 -7.36
N LYS A 49 17.18 3.93 -8.44
CA LYS A 49 17.68 3.74 -9.80
C LYS A 49 19.08 4.30 -10.02
N THR A 50 19.49 5.28 -9.21
CA THR A 50 20.85 5.84 -9.30
C THR A 50 21.92 4.90 -8.75
N HIS A 51 21.54 3.91 -7.91
CA HIS A 51 22.46 2.95 -7.32
C HIS A 51 23.19 2.15 -8.42
N PRO A 52 24.52 1.96 -8.36
CA PRO A 52 25.30 1.36 -9.46
C PRO A 52 24.77 0.01 -9.95
N LEU A 53 24.35 -0.86 -9.03
CA LEU A 53 23.78 -2.18 -9.37
C LEU A 53 22.45 -2.07 -10.12
N VAL A 54 21.60 -1.10 -9.76
CA VAL A 54 20.29 -0.91 -10.41
C VAL A 54 20.47 -0.17 -11.72
N ARG A 55 21.28 0.89 -11.74
CA ARG A 55 21.63 1.64 -12.96
C ARG A 55 22.13 0.73 -14.07
N LYS A 56 23.00 -0.24 -13.75
CA LYS A 56 23.52 -1.21 -14.72
C LYS A 56 22.43 -2.06 -15.35
N LEU A 57 21.38 -2.43 -14.61
CA LEU A 57 20.25 -3.20 -15.13
C LEU A 57 19.35 -2.39 -16.07
N LEU A 58 19.35 -1.07 -15.91
CA LEU A 58 18.49 -0.15 -16.66
C LEU A 58 19.23 0.53 -17.82
N ASP A 59 20.53 0.29 -17.97
CA ASP A 59 21.36 0.97 -18.96
C ASP A 59 20.91 0.60 -20.38
N GLY A 60 20.70 1.62 -21.21
CA GLY A 60 20.11 1.47 -22.55
C GLY A 60 18.63 1.06 -22.59
N GLY A 61 17.99 0.85 -21.43
CA GLY A 61 16.58 0.47 -21.35
C GLY A 61 15.62 1.65 -21.52
N GLU A 62 14.37 1.32 -21.82
CA GLU A 62 13.27 2.27 -21.94
C GLU A 62 12.22 2.03 -20.85
N ARG A 63 11.74 3.12 -20.23
CA ARG A 63 10.62 3.05 -19.29
C ARG A 63 9.30 3.07 -20.07
N ILE A 64 8.63 1.92 -20.14
CA ILE A 64 7.39 1.75 -20.91
C ILE A 64 6.09 1.85 -20.09
N ALA A 65 6.16 1.71 -18.78
CA ALA A 65 5.00 1.78 -17.89
C ALA A 65 5.37 2.29 -16.49
N TRP A 66 4.37 2.81 -15.78
CA TRP A 66 4.49 3.22 -14.38
C TRP A 66 3.16 3.07 -13.66
N GLY A 67 3.21 2.74 -12.37
CA GLY A 67 2.02 2.68 -11.53
C GLY A 67 2.35 2.80 -10.06
N ALA A 68 1.32 3.02 -9.26
CA ALA A 68 1.43 3.08 -7.81
C ALA A 68 0.17 2.53 -7.14
N LYS A 69 0.36 1.76 -6.07
CA LYS A 69 -0.74 1.20 -5.28
C LYS A 69 -0.32 1.05 -3.83
N THR A 70 -1.26 1.23 -2.91
CA THR A 70 -1.07 0.85 -1.51
C THR A 70 -1.40 -0.63 -1.33
N ILE A 71 -0.66 -1.29 -0.46
CA ILE A 71 -0.93 -2.63 0.03
C ILE A 71 -1.30 -2.56 1.52
N PRO A 72 -2.27 -3.34 2.00
CA PRO A 72 -2.56 -3.45 3.43
C PRO A 72 -1.34 -3.96 4.20
N GLU A 73 -0.95 -3.20 5.23
CA GLU A 73 0.25 -3.51 6.01
C GLU A 73 -0.04 -3.76 7.51
N GLY A 74 -1.27 -3.49 7.95
CA GLY A 74 -1.68 -3.73 9.34
C GLY A 74 -1.64 -5.20 9.77
N GLY A 75 -1.61 -6.13 8.80
CA GLY A 75 -1.47 -7.56 9.02
C GLY A 75 -2.63 -8.19 9.81
N PHE A 76 -2.36 -9.36 10.38
CA PHE A 76 -3.34 -10.17 11.12
C PHE A 76 -4.09 -9.39 12.20
N LEU A 77 -3.40 -8.52 12.94
CA LEU A 77 -3.97 -7.74 14.05
C LEU A 77 -4.92 -6.64 13.61
N SER A 78 -4.95 -6.33 12.31
CA SER A 78 -5.86 -5.34 11.73
C SER A 78 -7.06 -5.98 11.01
N LEU A 79 -7.12 -7.32 10.94
CA LEU A 79 -8.25 -8.01 10.34
C LEU A 79 -9.54 -7.74 11.14
N PRO A 80 -10.69 -7.54 10.45
CA PRO A 80 -11.96 -7.42 11.15
C PRO A 80 -12.31 -8.73 11.84
N LYS A 81 -12.98 -8.63 13.00
CA LYS A 81 -13.43 -9.81 13.76
C LYS A 81 -14.46 -10.68 13.01
N ARG A 82 -15.10 -10.12 11.99
CA ARG A 82 -16.13 -10.75 11.16
C ARG A 82 -15.88 -10.41 9.70
N LEU A 83 -15.94 -11.41 8.83
CA LEU A 83 -15.67 -11.27 7.40
C LEU A 83 -16.96 -11.33 6.56
N HIS A 84 -18.10 -11.60 7.19
CA HIS A 84 -19.42 -11.58 6.57
C HIS A 84 -20.37 -10.57 7.24
N ALA A 85 -21.39 -10.15 6.49
CA ALA A 85 -22.59 -9.53 6.99
C ALA A 85 -23.79 -9.97 6.12
N PRO A 86 -25.04 -9.65 6.47
CA PRO A 86 -26.18 -9.88 5.58
C PRO A 86 -25.91 -9.40 4.14
N GLY A 87 -25.81 -10.34 3.19
CA GLY A 87 -25.53 -10.04 1.78
C GLY A 87 -24.11 -9.53 1.47
N LEU A 88 -23.14 -9.66 2.39
CA LEU A 88 -21.77 -9.16 2.23
C LEU A 88 -20.74 -10.20 2.65
N LEU A 89 -19.69 -10.34 1.85
CA LEU A 89 -18.47 -11.11 2.15
C LEU A 89 -17.25 -10.22 1.87
N LEU A 90 -16.25 -10.28 2.73
CA LEU A 90 -14.98 -9.54 2.61
C LEU A 90 -13.85 -10.53 2.31
N ALA A 91 -13.22 -10.42 1.14
CA ALA A 91 -12.13 -11.29 0.69
C ALA A 91 -10.93 -10.47 0.15
N GLY A 92 -9.78 -11.13 0.04
CA GLY A 92 -8.52 -10.55 -0.43
C GLY A 92 -7.99 -9.38 0.38
N ASP A 93 -7.46 -8.38 -0.32
CA ASP A 93 -6.84 -7.21 0.32
C ASP A 93 -7.86 -6.28 0.97
N GLY A 94 -9.16 -6.40 0.62
CA GLY A 94 -10.25 -5.60 1.20
C GLY A 94 -10.28 -5.62 2.73
N PRO A 95 -10.33 -6.80 3.38
CA PRO A 95 -10.15 -6.95 4.82
C PRO A 95 -8.69 -6.98 5.28
N GLY A 96 -7.72 -7.13 4.35
CA GLY A 96 -6.28 -7.05 4.64
C GLY A 96 -5.51 -8.38 4.64
N PHE A 97 -5.91 -9.38 3.84
CA PHE A 97 -5.19 -10.66 3.74
C PHE A 97 -3.86 -10.56 2.97
N VAL A 98 -2.86 -9.92 3.60
CA VAL A 98 -1.52 -9.73 3.03
C VAL A 98 -0.45 -10.13 4.05
N ASN A 99 0.49 -10.98 3.63
CA ASN A 99 1.68 -11.29 4.39
C ASN A 99 2.77 -10.27 4.03
N VAL A 100 2.87 -9.25 4.88
CA VAL A 100 3.77 -8.11 4.70
C VAL A 100 5.24 -8.53 4.64
N PRO A 101 5.79 -9.35 5.57
CA PRO A 101 7.18 -9.78 5.50
C PRO A 101 7.53 -10.51 4.20
N ALA A 102 6.60 -11.28 3.65
CA ALA A 102 6.81 -12.03 2.41
C ALA A 102 6.51 -11.21 1.14
N LEU A 103 5.90 -10.03 1.25
CA LEU A 103 5.33 -9.26 0.13
C LEU A 103 4.37 -10.11 -0.74
N LYS A 104 3.51 -10.91 -0.10
CA LYS A 104 2.55 -11.78 -0.80
C LYS A 104 1.11 -11.56 -0.32
N GLY A 105 0.21 -11.35 -1.27
CA GLY A 105 -1.24 -11.24 -1.04
C GLY A 105 -2.09 -12.00 -2.05
N ILE A 106 -1.62 -12.12 -3.30
CA ILE A 106 -2.40 -12.66 -4.44
C ILE A 106 -3.01 -14.04 -4.14
N HIS A 107 -2.21 -15.03 -3.75
CA HIS A 107 -2.71 -16.36 -3.40
C HIS A 107 -3.69 -16.38 -2.21
N TYR A 108 -3.57 -15.47 -1.24
CA TYR A 108 -4.56 -15.35 -0.17
C TYR A 108 -5.86 -14.72 -0.67
N ALA A 109 -5.78 -13.76 -1.60
CA ALA A 109 -6.96 -13.19 -2.24
C ALA A 109 -7.71 -14.21 -3.09
N ILE A 110 -6.98 -15.07 -3.82
CA ILE A 110 -7.57 -16.19 -4.57
C ILE A 110 -8.27 -17.16 -3.61
N GLU A 111 -7.57 -17.63 -2.57
CA GLU A 111 -8.11 -18.59 -1.61
C GLU A 111 -9.36 -18.04 -0.89
N THR A 112 -9.26 -16.84 -0.32
CA THR A 112 -10.40 -16.24 0.40
C THR A 112 -11.56 -15.90 -0.53
N GLY A 113 -11.30 -15.59 -1.80
CA GLY A 113 -12.34 -15.46 -2.82
C GLY A 113 -13.05 -16.79 -3.13
N ALA A 114 -12.29 -17.89 -3.24
CA ALA A 114 -12.85 -19.22 -3.44
C ALA A 114 -13.73 -19.65 -2.25
N LEU A 115 -13.23 -19.51 -1.02
CA LEU A 115 -13.99 -19.81 0.20
C LEU A 115 -15.27 -18.96 0.32
N ALA A 116 -15.20 -17.68 -0.10
CA ALA A 116 -16.38 -16.81 -0.13
C ALA A 116 -17.44 -17.32 -1.13
N ALA A 117 -17.00 -17.75 -2.32
CA ALA A 117 -17.89 -18.30 -3.34
C ALA A 117 -18.56 -19.61 -2.87
N GLU A 118 -17.79 -20.53 -2.26
CA GLU A 118 -18.32 -21.78 -1.70
C GLU A 118 -19.37 -21.53 -0.62
N ALA A 119 -19.10 -20.60 0.31
CA ALA A 119 -20.06 -20.24 1.37
C ALA A 119 -21.34 -19.64 0.79
N ALA A 120 -21.25 -18.73 -0.17
CA ALA A 120 -22.41 -18.14 -0.83
C ALA A 120 -23.22 -19.19 -1.60
N PHE A 121 -22.53 -20.05 -2.35
CA PHE A 121 -23.17 -21.11 -3.14
C PHE A 121 -23.90 -22.12 -2.26
N ALA A 122 -23.32 -22.54 -1.13
CA ALA A 122 -23.96 -23.45 -0.19
C ALA A 122 -25.28 -22.89 0.39
N VAL A 123 -25.34 -21.58 0.64
CA VAL A 123 -26.59 -20.91 1.08
C VAL A 123 -27.63 -20.92 -0.04
N LEU A 124 -27.24 -20.58 -1.26
CA LEU A 124 -28.12 -20.57 -2.42
C LEU A 124 -28.68 -21.96 -2.75
N GLN A 125 -27.85 -23.01 -2.64
CA GLN A 125 -28.29 -24.40 -2.86
C GLN A 125 -29.37 -24.85 -1.89
N ARG A 126 -29.36 -24.34 -0.65
CA ARG A 126 -30.40 -24.63 0.36
C ARG A 126 -31.68 -23.80 0.15
N GLY A 127 -31.74 -22.96 -0.88
CA GLY A 127 -32.85 -22.04 -1.13
C GLY A 127 -32.95 -20.91 -0.09
N GLU A 128 -31.86 -20.63 0.63
CA GLU A 128 -31.84 -19.61 1.67
C GLU A 128 -31.44 -18.24 1.10
N ALA A 129 -31.97 -17.17 1.69
CA ALA A 129 -31.57 -15.81 1.32
C ALA A 129 -30.18 -15.46 1.90
N VAL A 130 -29.24 -15.06 1.04
CA VAL A 130 -27.90 -14.56 1.44
C VAL A 130 -27.96 -13.32 2.34
N GLY A 131 -29.06 -12.56 2.27
CA GLY A 131 -29.35 -11.43 3.16
C GLY A 131 -29.84 -11.82 4.55
N ARG A 132 -30.09 -13.10 4.83
CA ARG A 132 -30.52 -13.53 6.17
C ARG A 132 -29.32 -13.46 7.13
N ARG A 133 -29.56 -12.93 8.34
CA ARG A 133 -28.52 -12.83 9.37
C ARG A 133 -27.91 -14.21 9.67
N GLY A 134 -26.58 -14.30 9.55
CA GLY A 134 -25.82 -15.51 9.80
C GLY A 134 -25.83 -16.55 8.67
N ALA A 135 -26.54 -16.31 7.56
CA ALA A 135 -26.55 -17.25 6.43
C ALA A 135 -25.13 -17.51 5.90
N LEU A 136 -24.31 -16.46 5.83
CA LEU A 136 -22.94 -16.50 5.32
C LEU A 136 -21.87 -16.75 6.39
N ALA A 137 -22.26 -17.14 7.61
CA ALA A 137 -21.33 -17.27 8.74
C ALA A 137 -20.30 -18.39 8.58
N SER A 138 -20.59 -19.40 7.74
CA SER A 138 -19.64 -20.47 7.43
C SER A 138 -18.36 -19.96 6.76
N TYR A 139 -18.40 -18.81 6.09
CA TYR A 139 -17.22 -18.20 5.48
C TYR A 139 -16.15 -17.81 6.52
N ASP A 140 -16.56 -17.20 7.63
CA ASP A 140 -15.61 -16.79 8.68
C ASP A 140 -14.86 -18.00 9.24
N GLU A 141 -15.55 -19.12 9.43
CA GLU A 141 -14.94 -20.35 9.94
C GLU A 141 -14.01 -20.99 8.90
N ALA A 142 -14.45 -21.06 7.64
CA ALA A 142 -13.63 -21.60 6.56
C ALA A 142 -12.30 -20.82 6.41
N VAL A 143 -12.35 -19.49 6.49
CA VAL A 143 -11.13 -18.67 6.44
C VAL A 143 -10.23 -18.95 7.65
N LYS A 144 -10.77 -19.04 8.87
CA LYS A 144 -9.98 -19.34 10.08
C LYS A 144 -9.30 -20.70 10.06
N GLN A 145 -9.92 -21.68 9.40
CA GLN A 145 -9.39 -23.03 9.24
C GLN A 145 -8.39 -23.14 8.06
N SER A 146 -8.36 -22.14 7.17
CA SER A 146 -7.49 -22.12 6.00
C SER A 146 -6.01 -21.89 6.34
N PHE A 147 -5.14 -22.14 5.36
CA PHE A 147 -3.72 -21.79 5.49
C PHE A 147 -3.51 -20.27 5.61
N VAL A 148 -4.41 -19.46 5.05
CA VAL A 148 -4.32 -17.99 5.09
C VAL A 148 -4.26 -17.50 6.53
N TRP A 149 -5.20 -17.96 7.37
CA TRP A 149 -5.27 -17.54 8.77
C TRP A 149 -4.02 -17.95 9.55
N ARG A 150 -3.61 -19.21 9.39
CA ARG A 150 -2.42 -19.77 10.05
C ARG A 150 -1.14 -19.04 9.65
N ASP A 151 -0.98 -18.70 8.38
CA ASP A 151 0.24 -18.04 7.89
C ASP A 151 0.32 -16.58 8.38
N LEU A 152 -0.81 -15.87 8.38
CA LEU A 152 -0.88 -14.50 8.89
C LEU A 152 -0.70 -14.43 10.41
N GLU A 153 -1.24 -15.38 11.17
CA GLU A 153 -1.07 -15.45 12.62
C GLU A 153 0.41 -15.63 13.03
N GLN A 154 1.19 -16.40 12.25
CA GLN A 154 2.62 -16.61 12.49
C GLN A 154 3.45 -15.32 12.32
N VAL A 155 2.98 -14.38 11.50
CA VAL A 155 3.67 -13.12 11.23
C VAL A 155 3.02 -11.90 11.88
N ARG A 156 2.03 -12.10 12.77
CA ARG A 156 1.11 -11.06 13.27
C ARG A 156 1.78 -9.83 13.91
N ASN A 157 2.98 -10.00 14.47
CA ASN A 157 3.73 -8.95 15.16
C ASN A 157 4.94 -8.43 14.36
N MET A 158 5.24 -9.01 13.18
CA MET A 158 6.48 -8.72 12.47
C MET A 158 6.57 -7.27 12.01
N ARG A 159 5.46 -6.70 11.53
CA ARG A 159 5.46 -5.30 11.08
C ARG A 159 5.70 -4.31 12.22
N GLN A 160 5.06 -4.55 13.36
CA GLN A 160 5.13 -3.70 14.55
C GLN A 160 6.54 -3.69 15.13
N ALA A 161 7.30 -4.78 14.99
CA ALA A 161 8.70 -4.84 15.42
C ALA A 161 9.59 -3.81 14.71
N PHE A 162 9.36 -3.55 13.42
CA PHE A 162 10.15 -2.57 12.67
C PHE A 162 9.85 -1.11 13.05
N GLY A 163 8.75 -0.84 13.78
CA GLY A 163 8.53 0.47 14.41
C GLY A 163 9.59 0.82 15.46
N ARG A 164 10.35 -0.17 15.96
CA ARG A 164 11.46 0.02 16.92
C ARG A 164 12.81 0.26 16.25
N GLY A 165 12.82 0.54 14.94
CA GLY A 165 14.02 0.72 14.13
C GLY A 165 14.52 -0.60 13.51
N PHE A 166 15.40 -0.48 12.52
CA PHE A 166 15.78 -1.60 11.65
C PHE A 166 16.45 -2.76 12.40
N TRP A 167 17.44 -2.47 13.26
CA TRP A 167 18.24 -3.52 13.91
C TRP A 167 17.47 -4.30 14.98
N LEU A 168 16.80 -3.58 15.88
CA LEU A 168 15.96 -4.20 16.90
C LEU A 168 14.73 -4.89 16.27
N GLY A 169 14.12 -4.26 15.27
CA GLY A 169 13.04 -4.86 14.49
C GLY A 169 13.48 -6.15 13.80
N GLY A 170 14.67 -6.17 13.19
CA GLY A 170 15.25 -7.34 12.56
C GLY A 170 15.52 -8.49 13.53
N ALA A 171 16.08 -8.20 14.71
CA ALA A 171 16.30 -9.22 15.75
C ALA A 171 14.98 -9.85 16.23
N LEU A 172 13.96 -9.02 16.49
CA LEU A 172 12.63 -9.48 16.88
C LEU A 172 11.95 -10.26 15.75
N ALA A 173 12.06 -9.81 14.49
CA ALA A 173 11.57 -10.53 13.32
C ALA A 173 12.24 -11.90 13.16
N GLY A 174 13.54 -12.00 13.40
CA GLY A 174 14.27 -13.27 13.42
C GLY A 174 13.76 -14.23 14.49
N ALA A 175 13.58 -13.74 15.73
CA ALA A 175 13.04 -14.55 16.83
C ALA A 175 11.59 -15.01 16.57
N MET A 176 10.76 -14.14 15.99
CA MET A 176 9.41 -14.49 15.57
C MET A 176 9.41 -15.55 14.47
N THR A 177 10.29 -15.42 13.47
CA THR A 177 10.42 -16.40 12.39
C THR A 177 10.81 -17.78 12.95
N ALA A 178 11.80 -17.83 13.84
CA ALA A 178 12.25 -19.07 14.48
C ALA A 178 11.16 -19.71 15.35
N SER A 179 10.36 -18.91 16.03
CA SER A 179 9.29 -19.38 16.93
C SER A 179 7.93 -19.54 16.25
N ARG A 180 7.82 -19.27 14.94
CA ARG A 180 6.56 -19.19 14.20
C ARG A 180 5.54 -18.25 14.87
N GLY A 181 5.99 -17.08 15.27
CA GLY A 181 5.19 -16.03 15.90
C GLY A 181 4.80 -16.31 17.35
N ARG A 182 5.35 -17.34 18.00
CA ARG A 182 5.07 -17.61 19.43
C ARG A 182 5.85 -16.72 20.39
N PHE A 183 6.98 -16.17 19.95
CA PHE A 183 7.81 -15.26 20.73
C PHE A 183 8.14 -13.98 19.94
N PRO A 184 8.00 -12.78 20.55
CA PRO A 184 7.48 -12.53 21.89
C PRO A 184 5.97 -12.86 22.00
N PRO A 185 5.49 -13.27 23.20
CA PRO A 185 4.08 -13.61 23.39
C PRO A 185 3.20 -12.35 23.36
N GLY A 186 1.92 -12.55 23.10
CA GLY A 186 0.91 -11.49 23.02
C GLY A 186 0.90 -10.77 21.66
N ASP A 187 0.00 -9.80 21.55
CA ASP A 187 -0.23 -9.02 20.34
C ASP A 187 0.34 -7.61 20.52
N ALA A 188 1.06 -7.15 19.51
CA ALA A 188 1.60 -5.80 19.48
C ALA A 188 0.50 -4.78 19.19
N ARG A 189 0.68 -3.55 19.71
CA ARG A 189 -0.20 -2.44 19.36
C ARG A 189 0.03 -2.02 17.91
N THR A 190 -1.06 -1.89 17.15
CA THR A 190 -1.06 -1.27 15.82
C THR A 190 -1.57 0.16 15.95
N GLU A 191 -0.87 1.11 15.34
CA GLU A 191 -1.18 2.53 15.40
C GLU A 191 -1.71 3.00 14.05
N PRO A 192 -2.64 3.97 14.02
CA PRO A 192 -3.04 4.59 12.77
C PRO A 192 -1.87 5.35 12.12
N ASP A 193 -1.69 5.16 10.81
CA ASP A 193 -0.64 5.86 10.04
C ASP A 193 -0.83 7.38 10.05
N ALA A 194 -2.08 7.86 10.14
CA ALA A 194 -2.43 9.27 10.20
C ALA A 194 -2.09 9.96 11.53
N GLU A 195 -1.90 9.19 12.61
CA GLU A 195 -1.65 9.72 13.96
C GLU A 195 -0.15 9.83 14.30
N GLN A 196 0.72 9.55 13.33
CA GLN A 196 2.16 9.64 13.53
C GLN A 196 2.60 11.11 13.62
N GLU A 197 3.45 11.41 14.60
CA GLU A 197 4.09 12.72 14.75
C GLU A 197 4.88 13.09 13.49
N LEU A 198 4.67 14.29 12.98
CA LEU A 198 5.34 14.78 11.78
C LEU A 198 6.65 15.48 12.12
N ILE A 199 7.68 15.22 11.32
CA ILE A 199 8.99 15.86 11.41
C ILE A 199 9.43 16.38 10.04
N ARG A 200 10.36 17.34 10.03
CA ARG A 200 11.05 17.83 8.82
C ARG A 200 12.55 17.63 8.99
N THR A 201 13.24 17.18 7.94
CA THR A 201 14.65 16.75 8.08
C THR A 201 15.60 17.28 7.00
N GLY A 202 15.10 18.07 6.05
CA GLY A 202 15.81 18.49 4.84
C GLY A 202 15.95 17.37 3.81
N ARG A 203 15.16 16.29 3.89
CA ARG A 203 15.33 15.11 3.02
C ARG A 203 15.13 15.46 1.55
N ALA A 204 14.19 16.35 1.24
CA ALA A 204 13.81 16.68 -0.14
C ALA A 204 15.00 17.18 -0.98
N ARG A 205 15.98 17.85 -0.36
CA ARG A 205 17.16 18.40 -1.04
C ARG A 205 18.13 17.34 -1.58
N ARG A 206 17.98 16.09 -1.17
CA ARG A 206 18.88 14.98 -1.55
C ARG A 206 18.36 14.14 -2.70
N TYR A 207 17.10 14.30 -3.09
CA TYR A 207 16.56 13.51 -4.20
C TYR A 207 17.20 13.91 -5.52
N PRO A 208 17.48 12.94 -6.42
CA PRO A 208 18.03 13.25 -7.72
C PRO A 208 17.01 14.05 -8.53
N ALA A 209 17.49 15.06 -9.26
CA ALA A 209 16.68 15.72 -10.26
C ALA A 209 16.30 14.72 -11.37
N PRO A 210 15.12 14.85 -11.99
CA PRO A 210 14.75 14.05 -13.14
C PRO A 210 15.65 14.41 -14.33
N ASP A 211 16.24 13.39 -14.98
CA ASP A 211 17.07 13.53 -16.18
C ASP A 211 16.36 13.07 -17.46
N GLY A 212 15.13 12.53 -17.32
CA GLY A 212 14.32 12.04 -18.43
C GLY A 212 14.82 10.73 -19.05
N LYS A 213 15.85 10.10 -18.48
CA LYS A 213 16.43 8.83 -18.96
C LYS A 213 16.42 7.78 -17.85
N LEU A 214 17.08 8.05 -16.74
CA LEU A 214 17.15 7.18 -15.57
C LEU A 214 16.14 7.63 -14.51
N THR A 215 15.98 8.94 -14.30
CA THR A 215 15.09 9.54 -13.30
C THR A 215 14.02 10.41 -13.95
N PHE A 216 12.81 10.37 -13.40
CA PHE A 216 11.62 10.99 -13.99
C PHE A 216 10.79 11.70 -12.94
N ASP A 217 10.12 12.78 -13.34
CA ASP A 217 9.15 13.51 -12.53
C ASP A 217 7.82 12.74 -12.40
N LYS A 218 6.94 13.23 -11.52
CA LYS A 218 5.65 12.58 -11.26
C LYS A 218 4.70 12.66 -12.45
N LEU A 219 4.63 13.79 -13.17
CA LEU A 219 3.66 14.00 -14.25
C LEU A 219 3.97 13.14 -15.47
N SER A 220 5.24 13.07 -15.88
CA SER A 220 5.66 12.14 -16.95
C SER A 220 5.42 10.67 -16.57
N SER A 221 5.40 10.36 -15.26
CA SER A 221 5.06 9.04 -14.75
C SER A 221 3.56 8.76 -14.77
N VAL A 222 2.72 9.74 -14.42
CA VAL A 222 1.26 9.65 -14.55
C VAL A 222 0.87 9.37 -16.01
N PHE A 223 1.53 10.01 -16.98
CA PHE A 223 1.29 9.72 -18.40
C PHE A 223 1.49 8.23 -18.72
N LEU A 224 2.56 7.61 -18.24
CA LEU A 224 2.84 6.18 -18.44
C LEU A 224 1.98 5.21 -17.61
N SER A 225 1.13 5.72 -16.72
CA SER A 225 0.06 4.91 -16.12
C SER A 225 -1.13 4.71 -17.06
N GLY A 226 -1.16 5.42 -18.19
CA GLY A 226 -2.30 5.43 -19.10
C GLY A 226 -3.55 6.05 -18.48
N ASN A 227 -3.40 6.95 -17.49
CA ASN A 227 -4.52 7.57 -16.80
C ASN A 227 -5.42 8.35 -17.77
N LYS A 228 -6.71 8.03 -17.77
CA LYS A 228 -7.74 8.64 -18.65
C LYS A 228 -8.80 9.43 -17.89
N THR A 229 -8.54 9.81 -16.65
CA THR A 229 -9.48 10.62 -15.88
C THR A 229 -9.64 11.98 -16.55
N ARG A 230 -10.89 12.37 -16.87
CA ARG A 230 -11.20 13.68 -17.46
C ARG A 230 -11.05 14.79 -16.40
N ASP A 231 -10.72 16.00 -16.83
CA ASP A 231 -10.62 17.16 -15.93
C ASP A 231 -11.97 17.60 -15.34
N ASP A 232 -13.07 17.33 -16.05
CA ASP A 232 -14.44 17.61 -15.60
C ASP A 232 -15.06 16.49 -14.77
N ALA A 233 -14.32 15.41 -14.52
CA ALA A 233 -14.82 14.29 -13.73
C ALA A 233 -15.08 14.73 -12.27
N PRO A 234 -16.16 14.25 -11.63
CA PRO A 234 -16.42 14.51 -10.22
C PRO A 234 -15.23 14.16 -9.34
N ASN A 235 -14.87 15.10 -8.46
CA ASN A 235 -13.78 14.90 -7.51
C ASN A 235 -14.11 13.76 -6.53
N HIS A 236 -13.35 12.68 -6.63
CA HIS A 236 -13.46 11.45 -5.85
C HIS A 236 -12.50 11.41 -4.65
N LEU A 237 -11.90 12.55 -4.30
CA LEU A 237 -11.01 12.73 -3.16
C LEU A 237 -11.68 13.63 -2.14
N ARG A 238 -11.98 13.08 -0.96
CA ARG A 238 -12.58 13.82 0.15
C ARG A 238 -11.46 14.18 1.13
N VAL A 239 -11.01 15.42 1.08
CA VAL A 239 -9.95 15.98 1.94
C VAL A 239 -10.37 17.33 2.48
N GLN A 240 -9.85 17.70 3.65
CA GLN A 240 -9.90 19.09 4.10
C GLN A 240 -8.86 19.89 3.32
N THR A 241 -9.26 21.00 2.71
CA THR A 241 -8.36 21.83 1.89
C THR A 241 -7.60 22.89 2.68
N ARG A 242 -8.00 23.15 3.94
CA ARG A 242 -7.26 24.00 4.88
C ARG A 242 -6.73 23.13 6.00
N VAL A 243 -5.42 22.86 5.97
CA VAL A 243 -4.73 22.00 6.93
C VAL A 243 -3.40 22.64 7.34
N ALA A 244 -2.76 22.09 8.38
CA ALA A 244 -1.42 22.52 8.77
C ALA A 244 -0.43 22.38 7.59
N PRO A 245 0.53 23.31 7.42
CA PRO A 245 1.51 23.27 6.33
C PRO A 245 2.28 21.95 6.24
N GLU A 246 2.63 21.35 7.38
CA GLU A 246 3.33 20.07 7.46
C GLU A 246 2.50 18.92 6.86
N LEU A 247 1.18 18.92 7.09
CA LEU A 247 0.27 17.91 6.54
C LEU A 247 0.06 18.13 5.04
N ALA A 248 -0.05 19.38 4.60
CA ALA A 248 -0.12 19.73 3.18
C ALA A 248 1.13 19.27 2.43
N GLU A 249 2.32 19.53 2.98
CA GLU A 249 3.59 19.08 2.43
C GLU A 249 3.68 17.55 2.40
N LEU A 250 3.28 16.87 3.49
CA LEU A 250 3.22 15.41 3.54
C LEU A 250 2.35 14.85 2.40
N TRP A 251 1.15 15.39 2.19
CA TRP A 251 0.26 14.93 1.12
C TRP A 251 0.87 15.12 -0.27
N ALA A 252 1.49 16.28 -0.53
CA ALA A 252 2.15 16.57 -1.79
C ALA A 252 3.32 15.60 -2.08
N ARG A 253 4.09 15.25 -1.05
CA ARG A 253 5.24 14.34 -1.15
C ARG A 253 4.82 12.88 -1.22
N MET A 254 3.88 12.46 -0.40
CA MET A 254 3.28 11.12 -0.36
C MET A 254 2.61 10.78 -1.69
N CYS A 255 1.86 11.71 -2.27
CA CYS A 255 1.12 11.45 -3.51
C CYS A 255 2.09 11.15 -4.65
N PRO A 256 2.02 9.97 -5.27
CA PRO A 256 2.92 9.61 -6.36
C PRO A 256 2.57 10.31 -7.68
N ALA A 257 1.39 10.94 -7.75
CA ALA A 257 0.80 11.45 -8.97
C ALA A 257 0.59 12.97 -8.98
N GLN A 258 1.15 13.72 -8.01
CA GLN A 258 1.01 15.18 -7.94
C GLN A 258 -0.46 15.65 -8.01
N VAL A 259 -1.27 15.09 -7.12
CA VAL A 259 -2.69 15.45 -6.98
C VAL A 259 -2.89 16.63 -6.02
N TYR A 260 -2.00 16.78 -5.02
CA TYR A 260 -2.11 17.77 -3.96
C TYR A 260 -1.02 18.81 -4.08
N GLU A 261 -1.40 20.08 -4.19
CA GLU A 261 -0.48 21.20 -4.34
C GLU A 261 -0.74 22.24 -3.24
N PRO A 262 0.18 22.39 -2.26
CA PRO A 262 0.05 23.41 -1.22
C PRO A 262 0.24 24.81 -1.80
N GLN A 263 -0.74 25.69 -1.62
CA GLN A 263 -0.72 27.08 -2.07
C GLN A 263 -1.43 27.98 -1.05
N ASP A 264 -0.74 29.04 -0.58
CA ASP A 264 -1.31 30.11 0.25
C ASP A 264 -2.20 29.64 1.43
N GLY A 265 -1.73 28.62 2.16
CA GLY A 265 -2.45 28.06 3.32
C GLY A 265 -3.63 27.14 2.95
N ARG A 266 -3.72 26.74 1.68
CA ARG A 266 -4.67 25.75 1.16
C ARG A 266 -3.95 24.65 0.41
N VAL A 267 -4.68 23.57 0.14
CA VAL A 267 -4.27 22.49 -0.75
C VAL A 267 -5.20 22.49 -1.95
N GLU A 268 -4.65 22.77 -3.13
CA GLU A 268 -5.33 22.56 -4.40
C GLU A 268 -5.31 21.07 -4.76
N VAL A 269 -6.41 20.58 -5.34
CA VAL A 269 -6.63 19.16 -5.60
C VAL A 269 -6.91 18.93 -7.08
N THR A 270 -5.89 18.44 -7.79
CA THR A 270 -5.97 18.07 -9.21
C THR A 270 -6.35 16.60 -9.33
N ALA A 271 -7.65 16.31 -9.13
CA ALA A 271 -8.15 14.94 -9.06
C ALA A 271 -7.98 14.14 -10.37
N SER A 272 -7.87 14.81 -11.52
CA SER A 272 -7.63 14.16 -12.81
C SER A 272 -6.28 13.45 -12.89
N ASN A 273 -5.29 13.86 -12.09
CA ASN A 273 -4.01 13.14 -12.00
C ASN A 273 -4.09 11.84 -11.18
N CYS A 274 -5.17 11.59 -10.45
CA CYS A 274 -5.24 10.52 -9.46
C CYS A 274 -5.15 9.12 -10.09
N VAL A 275 -4.09 8.38 -9.75
CA VAL A 275 -3.93 6.96 -10.13
C VAL A 275 -4.62 5.98 -9.16
N GLN A 276 -5.54 6.48 -8.34
CA GLN A 276 -6.37 5.69 -7.41
C GLN A 276 -5.55 4.76 -6.49
N CYS A 277 -4.36 5.21 -6.06
CA CYS A 277 -3.43 4.36 -5.32
C CYS A 277 -3.98 3.95 -3.95
N GLY A 278 -4.67 4.87 -3.25
CA GLY A 278 -5.28 4.66 -1.92
C GLY A 278 -4.56 5.36 -0.76
N ALA A 279 -3.35 5.90 -0.97
CA ALA A 279 -2.49 6.42 0.09
C ALA A 279 -3.13 7.52 0.95
N ILE A 280 -3.94 8.40 0.34
CA ILE A 280 -4.62 9.48 1.07
C ILE A 280 -5.57 8.97 2.16
N THR A 281 -6.17 7.78 1.96
CA THR A 281 -7.07 7.18 2.95
C THR A 281 -6.34 6.80 4.25
N ALA A 282 -5.04 6.51 4.18
CA ALA A 282 -4.23 6.23 5.35
C ALA A 282 -3.67 7.50 6.03
N LYS A 283 -3.76 8.67 5.38
CA LYS A 283 -3.15 9.93 5.82
C LYS A 283 -4.14 11.08 6.01
N GLY A 284 -5.38 10.78 6.42
CA GLY A 284 -6.34 11.79 6.88
C GLY A 284 -7.30 12.32 5.82
N GLY A 285 -7.32 11.75 4.61
CA GLY A 285 -8.40 11.95 3.65
C GLY A 285 -9.18 10.67 3.38
N ARG A 286 -9.99 10.68 2.32
CA ARG A 286 -10.72 9.50 1.87
C ARG A 286 -10.79 9.46 0.35
N LEU A 287 -10.29 8.37 -0.23
CA LEU A 287 -10.56 7.99 -1.61
C LEU A 287 -11.97 7.40 -1.70
N THR A 288 -12.80 7.93 -2.58
CA THR A 288 -14.09 7.34 -2.96
C THR A 288 -14.00 6.77 -4.38
N PRO A 289 -14.92 5.87 -4.78
CA PRO A 289 -14.98 5.44 -6.18
C PRO A 289 -15.09 6.64 -7.13
N ALA A 290 -14.32 6.62 -8.21
CA ALA A 290 -14.44 7.54 -9.32
C ALA A 290 -15.55 7.11 -10.28
N GLU A 291 -15.84 7.93 -11.31
CA GLU A 291 -16.68 7.49 -12.42
C GLU A 291 -16.10 6.23 -13.09
N GLY A 292 -16.98 5.27 -13.43
CA GLY A 292 -16.57 4.02 -14.06
C GLY A 292 -15.78 4.27 -15.36
N GLY A 293 -14.67 3.56 -15.52
CA GLY A 293 -13.76 3.73 -16.66
C GLY A 293 -12.74 4.86 -16.52
N SER A 294 -12.80 5.67 -15.45
CA SER A 294 -11.76 6.66 -15.14
C SER A 294 -10.64 6.06 -14.29
N GLY A 295 -9.44 6.62 -14.43
CA GLY A 295 -8.25 6.20 -13.68
C GLY A 295 -7.14 5.62 -14.57
N PRO A 296 -6.15 4.95 -13.96
CA PRO A 296 -5.01 4.37 -14.67
C PRO A 296 -5.40 3.16 -15.53
N GLU A 297 -4.74 3.00 -16.68
CA GLU A 297 -4.85 1.82 -17.56
C GLU A 297 -3.54 1.03 -17.52
N TYR A 298 -3.34 0.26 -16.44
CA TYR A 298 -2.20 -0.64 -16.33
C TYR A 298 -2.37 -1.83 -17.28
N LYS A 299 -1.50 -1.95 -18.29
CA LYS A 299 -1.59 -2.98 -19.35
C LYS A 299 -0.55 -4.10 -19.23
N LEU A 300 0.52 -3.86 -18.47
CA LEU A 300 1.61 -4.81 -18.27
C LEU A 300 1.48 -5.38 -16.85
N THR A 301 1.16 -6.67 -16.75
CA THR A 301 1.03 -7.42 -15.50
C THR A 301 1.96 -8.61 -15.51
#